data_AF-A0A5M6CSW4-F1
#
_entry.id   AF-A0A5M6CSW4-F1
#
_cell.length_a   1.000
_cell.length_b   1.000
_cell.length_c   1.000
_cell.angle_alpha   90.00
_cell.angle_beta   90.00
_cell.angle_gamma   90.00
#
_symmetry.space_group_name_H-M   'P 1'
#
loop_
_entity.id
_entity.type
_entity.pdbx_description
1 polymer ?
#
loop_
_entity_poly.entity_id
_entity_poly.type
_entity_poly.pdbx_seq_one_letter_code
_entity_poly.pdbx_strand_id
1 'polypeptide(L)'
;MKQNSGDYSNPVQAGRDVIFNGLSYTDQRDMMKDISLAVFKDNYLVLRDELLLLVNNRVEEFLESFFNKMIENKIDIAQLNTVEMQNDLYQAQKLYATKGDNYLKEELNSALIEKMKSNNRLIDMVISESIKTLEKLTLQQLDVLTIVFLMKYYVFGETTTIEDLCLDIGFAFNPFLEGQIKNIGDYQHLEFTGCVKYVDGYKPIWYTFLENSPKIVKQYSLGQTMNMTMMGGARPDIFLTSKEGPFIEDINNLIPWFAELVKFWYESPMKNIQLTSVGICIAVNHLNIKTSNRLNIDLEGLLTKTTSSWMYNY
;
A
#
# COMPACT_ATOMS: atom_id res chain seq x y z
N MET A 1 -49.29 -18.51 11.78
CA MET A 1 -48.21 -18.58 10.78
C MET A 1 -46.89 -18.62 11.52
N LYS A 2 -46.04 -19.63 11.28
CA LYS A 2 -44.65 -19.63 11.74
C LYS A 2 -43.79 -19.21 10.54
N GLN A 3 -43.08 -18.09 10.65
CA GLN A 3 -42.05 -17.69 9.70
C GLN A 3 -40.72 -18.30 10.13
N ASN A 4 -39.98 -18.91 9.19
CA ASN A 4 -38.58 -19.26 9.37
C ASN A 4 -37.74 -18.12 8.79
N SER A 5 -36.95 -17.47 9.65
CA SER A 5 -36.02 -16.40 9.30
C SER A 5 -34.63 -17.00 9.06
N GLY A 6 -33.93 -16.57 8.01
CA GLY A 6 -32.54 -16.95 7.77
C GLY A 6 -31.57 -16.22 8.71
N ASP A 7 -30.36 -16.74 8.84
CA ASP A 7 -29.29 -16.11 9.63
C ASP A 7 -28.99 -14.70 9.08
N TYR A 8 -28.92 -13.72 9.97
CA TYR A 8 -28.81 -12.25 9.73
C TYR A 8 -30.10 -11.50 9.36
N SER A 9 -31.28 -12.11 9.48
CA SER A 9 -32.54 -11.35 9.37
C SER A 9 -33.07 -10.96 10.76
N ASN A 10 -33.51 -9.71 10.92
CA ASN A 10 -34.32 -9.25 12.05
C ASN A 10 -35.80 -9.39 11.67
N PRO A 11 -36.49 -10.47 12.06
CA PRO A 11 -37.92 -10.61 11.77
C PRO A 11 -38.71 -9.60 12.62
N VAL A 12 -39.05 -8.46 12.00
CA VAL A 12 -39.97 -7.49 12.59
C VAL A 12 -41.39 -7.96 12.29
N GLN A 13 -42.08 -8.49 13.30
CA GLN A 13 -43.48 -8.87 13.19
C GLN A 13 -44.34 -7.69 13.65
N ALA A 14 -44.99 -7.00 12.71
CA ALA A 14 -45.86 -5.87 13.00
C ALA A 14 -47.31 -6.17 12.62
N GLY A 15 -48.25 -5.77 13.50
CA GLY A 15 -49.69 -5.89 13.27
C GLY A 15 -50.32 -4.74 12.46
N ARG A 16 -49.50 -3.75 12.02
CA ARG A 16 -49.80 -2.62 11.13
C ARG A 16 -48.50 -2.14 10.43
N ASP A 17 -48.58 -1.10 9.61
CA ASP A 17 -47.45 -0.54 8.84
C ASP A 17 -46.19 -0.33 9.70
N VAL A 18 -45.07 -0.88 9.21
CA VAL A 18 -43.73 -0.66 9.79
C VAL A 18 -43.19 0.63 9.20
N ILE A 19 -43.16 1.70 9.97
CA ILE A 19 -42.52 2.96 9.58
C ILE A 19 -41.04 2.85 9.94
N PHE A 20 -40.17 2.76 8.93
CA PHE A 20 -38.72 2.82 9.09
C PHE A 20 -38.31 4.29 9.20
N ASN A 21 -38.02 4.78 10.42
CA ASN A 21 -37.68 6.19 10.69
C ASN A 21 -36.19 6.53 10.45
N GLY A 22 -35.49 5.78 9.59
CA GLY A 22 -34.12 6.06 9.17
C GLY A 22 -34.05 6.27 7.67
N LEU A 23 -33.29 7.28 7.22
CA LEU A 23 -32.93 7.42 5.81
C LEU A 23 -32.29 6.12 5.31
N SER A 24 -32.64 5.68 4.10
CA SER A 24 -31.94 4.54 3.51
C SER A 24 -30.48 4.91 3.25
N TYR A 25 -29.59 3.92 3.17
CA TYR A 25 -28.19 4.17 2.80
C TYR A 25 -28.09 4.93 1.48
N THR A 26 -28.96 4.61 0.53
CA THR A 26 -29.07 5.30 -0.77
C THR A 26 -29.37 6.79 -0.59
N ASP A 27 -30.36 7.13 0.25
CA ASP A 27 -30.74 8.53 0.50
C ASP A 27 -29.58 9.30 1.17
N GLN A 28 -28.90 8.68 2.14
CA GLN A 28 -27.77 9.31 2.82
C GLN A 28 -26.59 9.52 1.87
N ARG A 29 -26.29 8.54 1.02
CA ARG A 29 -25.26 8.62 -0.03
C ARG A 29 -25.54 9.78 -0.98
N ASP A 30 -26.76 9.89 -1.47
CA ASP A 30 -27.12 10.93 -2.44
C ASP A 30 -27.01 12.32 -1.81
N MET A 31 -27.49 12.49 -0.57
CA MET A 31 -27.29 13.74 0.18
C MET A 31 -25.81 14.08 0.38
N MET A 32 -24.98 13.11 0.75
CA MET A 32 -23.54 13.35 0.98
C MET A 32 -22.80 13.68 -0.32
N LYS A 33 -23.20 13.06 -1.43
CA LYS A 33 -22.70 13.38 -2.77
C LYS A 33 -22.99 14.84 -3.11
N ASP A 34 -24.23 15.29 -2.88
CA ASP A 34 -24.65 16.67 -3.14
C ASP A 34 -23.88 17.68 -2.30
N ILE A 35 -23.72 17.42 -0.99
CA ILE A 35 -22.93 18.27 -0.09
C ILE A 35 -21.47 18.36 -0.56
N SER A 36 -20.86 17.22 -0.88
CA SER A 36 -19.46 17.16 -1.31
C SER A 36 -19.24 17.91 -2.63
N LEU A 37 -20.19 17.79 -3.56
CA LEU A 37 -20.16 18.51 -4.83
C LEU A 37 -20.34 20.02 -4.65
N ALA A 38 -21.23 20.44 -3.73
CA ALA A 38 -21.42 21.85 -3.40
C ALA A 38 -20.14 22.46 -2.79
N VAL A 39 -19.54 21.80 -1.79
CA VAL A 39 -18.28 22.22 -1.17
C VAL A 39 -17.17 22.34 -2.21
N PHE A 40 -17.10 21.40 -3.16
CA PHE A 40 -16.13 21.49 -4.24
C PHE A 40 -16.33 22.74 -5.10
N LYS A 41 -17.57 22.98 -5.57
CA LYS A 41 -17.90 24.12 -6.46
C LYS A 41 -17.67 25.47 -5.78
N ASP A 42 -18.02 25.59 -4.51
CA ASP A 42 -17.86 26.83 -3.74
C ASP A 42 -16.38 27.20 -3.51
N ASN A 43 -15.49 26.20 -3.55
CA ASN A 43 -14.05 26.36 -3.28
C ASN A 43 -13.16 26.22 -4.53
N TYR A 44 -13.70 25.93 -5.72
CA TYR A 44 -12.91 25.64 -6.92
C TYR A 44 -13.03 26.72 -8.01
N LEU A 45 -11.95 26.90 -8.78
CA LEU A 45 -11.66 27.98 -9.74
C LEU A 45 -12.83 28.45 -10.61
N VAL A 46 -12.85 29.76 -10.94
CA VAL A 46 -13.64 30.31 -12.05
C VAL A 46 -13.05 29.77 -13.36
N LEU A 47 -13.67 28.73 -13.91
CA LEU A 47 -13.28 28.09 -15.17
C LEU A 47 -14.21 28.50 -16.31
N ARG A 48 -13.73 28.37 -17.56
CA ARG A 48 -14.57 28.49 -18.76
C ARG A 48 -15.53 27.30 -18.83
N ASP A 49 -16.70 27.49 -19.44
CA ASP A 49 -17.83 26.54 -19.38
C ASP A 49 -17.45 25.08 -19.74
N GLU A 50 -16.67 24.86 -20.79
CA GLU A 50 -16.24 23.51 -21.21
C GLU A 50 -15.32 22.83 -20.19
N LEU A 51 -14.41 23.59 -19.56
CA LEU A 51 -13.50 23.08 -18.52
C LEU A 51 -14.24 22.81 -17.21
N LEU A 52 -15.26 23.63 -16.92
CA LEU A 52 -16.11 23.44 -15.75
C LEU A 52 -16.92 22.14 -15.84
N LEU A 53 -17.46 21.83 -17.03
CA LEU A 53 -18.19 20.58 -17.26
C LEU A 53 -17.29 19.35 -17.05
N LEU A 54 -16.07 19.36 -17.62
CA LEU A 54 -15.10 18.28 -17.44
C LEU A 54 -14.76 18.05 -15.97
N VAL A 55 -14.50 19.14 -15.23
CA VAL A 55 -14.18 19.08 -13.80
C VAL A 55 -15.35 18.50 -13.00
N ASN A 56 -16.57 18.98 -13.22
CA ASN A 56 -17.75 18.47 -12.52
C ASN A 56 -17.95 16.97 -12.76
N ASN A 57 -17.83 16.53 -14.02
CA ASN A 57 -17.94 15.11 -14.36
C ASN A 57 -16.89 14.26 -13.63
N ARG A 58 -15.65 14.75 -13.53
CA ARG A 58 -14.58 14.04 -12.79
C ARG A 58 -14.86 13.97 -11.29
N VAL A 59 -15.39 15.04 -10.69
CA VAL A 59 -15.76 15.02 -9.26
C VAL A 59 -16.90 14.04 -9.01
N GLU A 60 -17.91 14.02 -9.87
CA GLU A 60 -19.02 13.07 -9.77
C GLU A 60 -18.56 11.62 -9.92
N GLU A 61 -17.69 11.35 -10.90
CA GLU A 61 -17.09 10.04 -11.12
C GLU A 61 -16.24 9.59 -9.92
N PHE A 62 -15.45 10.50 -9.35
CA PHE A 62 -14.66 10.25 -8.16
C PHE A 62 -15.55 9.84 -6.98
N LEU A 63 -16.59 10.64 -6.71
CA LEU A 63 -17.54 10.39 -5.62
C LEU A 63 -18.27 9.06 -5.79
N GLU A 64 -18.72 8.75 -7.00
CA GLU A 64 -19.39 7.47 -7.27
C GLU A 64 -18.46 6.28 -6.98
N SER A 65 -17.22 6.31 -7.49
CA SER A 65 -16.23 5.27 -7.19
C SER A 65 -15.93 5.17 -5.69
N PHE A 66 -15.78 6.31 -5.01
CA PHE A 66 -15.51 6.35 -3.57
C PHE A 66 -16.65 5.74 -2.74
N PHE A 67 -17.90 6.15 -2.98
CA PHE A 67 -19.05 5.63 -2.26
C PHE A 67 -19.28 4.14 -2.53
N ASN A 68 -19.03 3.67 -3.76
CA ASN A 68 -19.09 2.23 -4.05
C ASN A 68 -18.08 1.44 -3.21
N LYS A 69 -16.85 1.94 -3.07
CA LYS A 69 -15.86 1.32 -2.18
C LYS A 69 -16.28 1.38 -0.71
N MET A 70 -16.93 2.45 -0.26
CA MET A 70 -17.46 2.51 1.11
C MET A 70 -18.51 1.41 1.35
N ILE A 71 -19.40 1.18 0.39
CA ILE A 71 -20.40 0.09 0.45
C ILE A 71 -19.71 -1.26 0.52
N GLU A 72 -18.77 -1.52 -0.40
CA GLU A 72 -18.01 -2.78 -0.46
C GLU A 72 -17.27 -3.08 0.86
N ASN A 73 -16.71 -2.04 1.48
CA ASN A 73 -15.98 -2.14 2.74
C ASN A 73 -16.88 -1.99 3.97
N LYS A 74 -18.21 -1.87 3.80
CA LYS A 74 -19.21 -1.73 4.88
C LYS A 74 -18.93 -0.55 5.82
N ILE A 75 -18.45 0.56 5.26
CA ILE A 75 -18.14 1.78 6.00
C ILE A 75 -19.41 2.61 6.19
N ASP A 76 -19.62 3.07 7.42
CA ASP A 76 -20.72 3.97 7.76
C ASP A 76 -20.46 5.36 7.19
N ILE A 77 -21.44 5.89 6.44
CA ILE A 77 -21.40 7.22 5.86
C ILE A 77 -21.27 8.32 6.90
N ALA A 78 -21.70 8.08 8.14
CA ALA A 78 -21.58 9.02 9.24
C ALA A 78 -20.11 9.44 9.51
N GLN A 79 -19.15 8.58 9.17
CA GLN A 79 -17.72 8.86 9.32
C GLN A 79 -17.22 10.00 8.41
N LEU A 80 -17.96 10.34 7.35
CA LEU A 80 -17.64 11.48 6.49
C LEU A 80 -17.90 12.83 7.18
N ASN A 81 -18.69 12.90 8.25
CA ASN A 81 -19.10 14.17 8.85
C ASN A 81 -18.01 14.86 9.68
N THR A 82 -16.79 14.33 9.70
CA THR A 82 -15.68 14.98 10.42
C THR A 82 -15.01 16.03 9.53
N VAL A 83 -14.56 17.14 10.13
CA VAL A 83 -13.87 18.22 9.41
C VAL A 83 -12.61 17.71 8.71
N GLU A 84 -11.87 16.83 9.37
CA GLU A 84 -10.64 16.24 8.83
C GLU A 84 -10.93 15.38 7.59
N MET A 85 -11.95 14.50 7.66
CA MET A 85 -12.34 13.67 6.52
C MET A 85 -12.90 14.49 5.36
N GLN A 86 -13.70 15.52 5.63
CA GLN A 86 -14.20 16.44 4.59
C GLN A 86 -13.06 17.18 3.88
N ASN A 87 -12.05 17.64 4.63
CA ASN A 87 -10.89 18.28 4.04
C ASN A 87 -10.11 17.33 3.13
N ASP A 88 -9.85 16.10 3.58
CA ASP A 88 -9.08 15.13 2.79
C ASP A 88 -9.86 14.67 1.55
N LEU A 89 -11.18 14.49 1.66
CA LEU A 89 -12.05 14.22 0.53
C LEU A 89 -11.99 15.36 -0.50
N TYR A 90 -12.06 16.62 -0.05
CA TYR A 90 -11.93 17.78 -0.93
C TYR A 90 -10.56 17.83 -1.63
N GLN A 91 -9.46 17.56 -0.92
CA GLN A 91 -8.12 17.52 -1.53
C GLN A 91 -8.03 16.43 -2.60
N ALA A 92 -8.56 15.24 -2.32
CA ALA A 92 -8.58 14.12 -3.26
C ALA A 92 -9.41 14.45 -4.52
N GLN A 93 -10.61 15.00 -4.34
CA GLN A 93 -11.47 15.45 -5.44
C GLN A 93 -10.75 16.48 -6.32
N LYS A 94 -10.14 17.50 -5.70
CA LYS A 94 -9.38 18.54 -6.40
C LYS A 94 -8.24 17.96 -7.22
N LEU A 95 -7.50 17.03 -6.62
CA LEU A 95 -6.37 16.41 -7.28
C LEU A 95 -6.81 15.60 -8.51
N TYR A 96 -7.81 14.73 -8.36
CA TYR A 96 -8.33 13.96 -9.49
C TYR A 96 -9.00 14.86 -10.54
N ALA A 97 -9.82 15.83 -10.15
CA ALA A 97 -10.48 16.72 -11.08
C ALA A 97 -9.48 17.46 -11.99
N THR A 98 -8.35 17.87 -11.41
CA THR A 98 -7.27 18.57 -12.14
C THR A 98 -6.51 17.62 -13.07
N LYS A 99 -6.14 16.42 -12.62
CA LYS A 99 -5.27 15.49 -13.37
C LYS A 99 -6.04 14.59 -14.33
N GLY A 100 -7.16 14.03 -13.90
CA GLY A 100 -7.99 13.10 -14.66
C GLY A 100 -7.38 11.72 -14.86
N ASP A 101 -6.42 11.34 -14.02
CA ASP A 101 -5.78 10.04 -14.09
C ASP A 101 -6.58 9.01 -13.27
N ASN A 102 -7.10 7.99 -13.93
CA ASN A 102 -7.86 6.91 -13.29
C ASN A 102 -7.04 6.14 -12.25
N TYR A 103 -5.73 6.00 -12.47
CA TYR A 103 -4.87 5.36 -11.49
C TYR A 103 -4.81 6.18 -10.20
N LEU A 104 -4.65 7.50 -10.33
CA LEU A 104 -4.66 8.44 -9.21
C LEU A 104 -6.00 8.43 -8.46
N LYS A 105 -7.13 8.34 -9.19
CA LYS A 105 -8.45 8.17 -8.57
C LYS A 105 -8.49 6.94 -7.67
N GLU A 106 -7.99 5.80 -8.16
CA GLU A 106 -7.98 4.55 -7.39
C GLU A 106 -7.08 4.62 -6.16
N GLU A 107 -5.89 5.23 -6.27
CA GLU A 107 -4.98 5.52 -5.15
C GLU A 107 -5.66 6.35 -4.08
N LEU A 108 -6.27 7.48 -4.47
CA LEU A 108 -6.94 8.40 -3.57
C LEU A 108 -8.14 7.76 -2.87
N ASN A 109 -8.98 7.04 -3.62
CA ASN A 109 -10.12 6.34 -3.05
C ASN A 109 -9.68 5.26 -2.05
N SER A 110 -8.63 4.50 -2.39
CA SER A 110 -8.08 3.49 -1.48
C SER A 110 -7.51 4.11 -0.20
N ALA A 111 -6.77 5.22 -0.31
CA ALA A 111 -6.25 5.95 0.84
C ALA A 111 -7.37 6.47 1.77
N LEU A 112 -8.43 7.07 1.20
CA LEU A 112 -9.58 7.54 1.99
C LEU A 112 -10.29 6.38 2.70
N ILE A 113 -10.47 5.24 2.04
CA ILE A 113 -11.07 4.04 2.64
C ILE A 113 -10.23 3.51 3.81
N GLU A 114 -8.91 3.44 3.64
CA GLU A 114 -8.01 3.02 4.72
C GLU A 114 -8.03 3.99 5.90
N LYS A 115 -8.14 5.30 5.65
CA LYS A 115 -8.31 6.30 6.72
C LYS A 115 -9.58 6.04 7.51
N MET A 116 -10.70 5.80 6.82
CA MET A 116 -12.00 5.55 7.46
C MET A 116 -12.02 4.24 8.28
N LYS A 117 -11.19 3.27 7.92
CA LYS A 117 -11.03 2.04 8.71
C LYS A 117 -10.12 2.22 9.93
N SER A 118 -9.22 3.20 9.90
CA SER A 118 -8.24 3.40 10.95
C SER A 118 -8.90 3.94 12.22
N ASN A 119 -8.41 3.47 13.37
CA ASN A 119 -8.73 4.06 14.67
C ASN A 119 -7.50 4.73 15.30
N ASN A 120 -6.45 4.96 14.50
CA ASN A 120 -5.15 5.39 14.96
C ASN A 120 -4.79 6.76 14.40
N ARG A 121 -4.70 7.75 15.29
CA ARG A 121 -4.42 9.14 14.91
C ARG A 121 -3.12 9.32 14.15
N LEU A 122 -2.08 8.53 14.42
CA LEU A 122 -0.83 8.63 13.67
C LEU A 122 -1.03 8.18 12.22
N ILE A 123 -1.78 7.10 12.03
CA ILE A 123 -2.10 6.57 10.69
C ILE A 123 -2.96 7.56 9.92
N ASP A 124 -3.97 8.17 10.56
CA ASP A 124 -4.80 9.20 9.95
C ASP A 124 -3.96 10.36 9.42
N MET A 125 -3.01 10.85 10.23
CA MET A 125 -2.10 11.93 9.82
C MET A 125 -1.21 11.51 8.64
N VAL A 126 -0.67 10.28 8.68
CA VAL A 126 0.17 9.74 7.60
C VAL A 126 -0.61 9.61 6.31
N ILE A 127 -1.84 9.09 6.35
CA ILE A 127 -2.70 8.97 5.16
C ILE A 127 -3.06 10.34 4.60
N SER A 128 -3.39 11.31 5.46
CA SER A 128 -3.69 12.69 5.03
C SER A 128 -2.50 13.31 4.28
N GLU A 129 -1.29 13.05 4.77
CA GLU A 129 -0.07 13.56 4.13
C GLU A 129 0.26 12.79 2.84
N SER A 130 -0.03 11.48 2.79
CA SER A 130 0.07 10.67 1.58
C SER A 130 -0.84 11.21 0.46
N ILE A 131 -2.08 11.58 0.76
CA ILE A 131 -3.03 12.15 -0.22
C ILE A 131 -2.45 13.41 -0.88
N LYS A 132 -1.87 14.32 -0.09
CA LYS A 132 -1.23 15.54 -0.63
C LYS A 132 0.04 15.23 -1.41
N THR A 133 0.76 14.19 -1.01
CA THR A 133 2.04 13.82 -1.61
C THR A 133 1.85 13.14 -2.96
N LEU A 134 0.77 12.39 -3.16
CA LEU A 134 0.43 11.72 -4.42
C LEU A 134 0.37 12.69 -5.61
N GLU A 135 0.04 13.97 -5.40
CA GLU A 135 0.05 14.99 -6.47
C GLU A 135 1.42 15.16 -7.14
N LYS A 136 2.49 14.87 -6.39
CA LYS A 136 3.88 15.17 -6.75
C LYS A 136 4.60 13.96 -7.31
N LEU A 137 3.98 12.78 -7.33
CA LEU A 137 4.63 11.53 -7.68
C LEU A 137 4.20 11.02 -9.06
N THR A 138 5.14 10.43 -9.78
CA THR A 138 4.87 9.69 -11.03
C THR A 138 4.58 8.22 -10.74
N LEU A 139 3.96 7.51 -11.69
CA LEU A 139 3.73 6.06 -11.55
C LEU A 139 5.02 5.28 -11.32
N GLN A 140 6.11 5.64 -12.02
CA GLN A 140 7.41 4.99 -11.83
C GLN A 140 7.98 5.25 -10.43
N GLN A 141 7.72 6.43 -9.86
CA GLN A 141 8.13 6.75 -8.49
C GLN A 141 7.32 5.93 -7.46
N LEU A 142 6.04 5.70 -7.71
CA LEU A 142 5.23 4.77 -6.91
C LEU A 142 5.78 3.34 -7.01
N ASP A 143 6.10 2.86 -8.21
CA ASP A 143 6.71 1.54 -8.43
C ASP A 143 8.00 1.39 -7.62
N VAL A 144 8.88 2.40 -7.63
CA VAL A 144 10.13 2.39 -6.85
C VAL A 144 9.87 2.35 -5.35
N LEU A 145 8.91 3.14 -4.84
CA LEU A 145 8.54 3.08 -3.42
C LEU A 145 8.04 1.69 -3.04
N THR A 146 7.21 1.07 -3.88
CA THR A 146 6.69 -0.28 -3.67
C THR A 146 7.78 -1.34 -3.75
N ILE A 147 8.72 -1.25 -4.69
CA ILE A 147 9.87 -2.17 -4.74
C ILE A 147 10.70 -2.03 -3.46
N VAL A 148 11.02 -0.82 -3.01
CA VAL A 148 11.77 -0.62 -1.75
C VAL A 148 11.00 -1.18 -0.56
N PHE A 149 9.68 -1.00 -0.55
CA PHE A 149 8.81 -1.58 0.47
C PHE A 149 8.91 -3.11 0.50
N LEU A 150 8.68 -3.76 -0.65
CA LEU A 150 8.75 -5.23 -0.78
C LEU A 150 10.13 -5.77 -0.41
N MET A 151 11.18 -5.03 -0.77
CA MET A 151 12.55 -5.41 -0.50
C MET A 151 12.92 -5.31 0.98
N LYS A 152 12.49 -4.26 1.69
CA LYS A 152 13.01 -3.94 3.03
C LYS A 152 12.02 -4.16 4.19
N TYR A 153 10.72 -4.25 3.90
CA TYR A 153 9.67 -4.19 4.93
C TYR A 153 8.67 -5.34 4.83
N TYR A 154 8.47 -5.91 3.64
CA TYR A 154 7.54 -7.02 3.45
C TYR A 154 8.13 -8.34 3.96
N VAL A 155 7.32 -9.11 4.69
CA VAL A 155 7.72 -10.40 5.27
C VAL A 155 6.96 -11.53 4.58
N PHE A 156 7.70 -12.41 3.91
CA PHE A 156 7.25 -13.68 3.33
C PHE A 156 7.10 -14.74 4.44
N GLY A 157 6.16 -14.49 5.36
CA GLY A 157 6.08 -15.21 6.64
C GLY A 157 5.61 -16.66 6.51
N GLU A 158 4.75 -16.97 5.53
CA GLU A 158 4.16 -18.31 5.36
C GLU A 158 4.93 -19.21 4.41
N THR A 159 5.85 -18.63 3.63
CA THR A 159 6.64 -19.32 2.63
C THR A 159 7.62 -20.30 3.27
N THR A 160 7.56 -21.57 2.87
CA THR A 160 8.39 -22.63 3.48
C THR A 160 9.40 -23.26 2.55
N THR A 161 9.29 -23.07 1.24
CA THR A 161 10.22 -23.62 0.25
C THR A 161 10.78 -22.51 -0.63
N ILE A 162 11.87 -22.79 -1.35
CA ILE A 162 12.48 -21.83 -2.28
C ILE A 162 11.54 -21.61 -3.47
N GLU A 163 10.88 -22.67 -3.92
CA GLU A 163 9.93 -22.64 -5.01
C GLU A 163 8.72 -21.77 -4.66
N ASP A 164 8.16 -21.92 -3.46
CA ASP A 164 7.08 -21.04 -2.98
C ASP A 164 7.58 -19.59 -2.86
N LEU A 165 8.81 -19.37 -2.40
CA LEU A 165 9.39 -18.02 -2.33
C LEU A 165 9.50 -17.38 -3.71
N CYS A 166 9.93 -18.17 -4.68
CA CYS A 166 10.02 -17.73 -6.06
C CYS A 166 8.62 -17.33 -6.57
N LEU A 167 7.59 -18.16 -6.33
CA LEU A 167 6.22 -17.82 -6.70
C LEU A 167 5.74 -16.53 -6.02
N ASP A 168 6.00 -16.36 -4.73
CA ASP A 168 5.61 -15.18 -3.96
C ASP A 168 6.34 -13.92 -4.43
N ILE A 169 7.65 -14.02 -4.70
CA ILE A 169 8.46 -12.93 -5.28
C ILE A 169 7.93 -12.57 -6.68
N GLY A 170 7.66 -13.57 -7.52
CA GLY A 170 7.06 -13.38 -8.84
C GLY A 170 5.74 -12.63 -8.76
N PHE A 171 4.86 -13.07 -7.88
CA PHE A 171 3.57 -12.43 -7.69
C PHE A 171 3.69 -11.00 -7.16
N ALA A 172 4.57 -10.77 -6.19
CA ALA A 172 4.72 -9.47 -5.53
C ALA A 172 5.46 -8.44 -6.38
N PHE A 173 6.51 -8.80 -7.11
CA PHE A 173 7.36 -7.82 -7.80
C PHE A 173 6.95 -7.55 -9.25
N ASN A 174 6.42 -8.55 -9.96
CA ASN A 174 6.16 -8.45 -11.40
C ASN A 174 5.32 -7.22 -11.83
N PRO A 175 4.30 -6.76 -11.06
CA PRO A 175 3.53 -5.56 -11.43
C PRO A 175 4.31 -4.23 -11.45
N PHE A 176 5.56 -4.22 -10.95
CA PHE A 176 6.37 -3.03 -10.74
C PHE A 176 7.67 -3.02 -11.56
N LEU A 177 7.96 -4.09 -12.32
CA LEU A 177 9.26 -4.23 -13.01
C LEU A 177 9.39 -3.42 -14.31
N GLU A 178 8.26 -3.01 -14.91
CA GLU A 178 8.26 -2.27 -16.19
C GLU A 178 8.74 -0.81 -16.03
N GLY A 179 8.65 -0.24 -14.82
CA GLY A 179 8.92 1.16 -14.51
C GLY A 179 10.31 1.42 -13.91
N GLN A 180 11.39 1.24 -14.68
CA GLN A 180 12.73 1.57 -14.19
C GLN A 180 13.00 3.08 -14.17
N ILE A 181 13.22 3.62 -12.98
CA ILE A 181 13.81 4.95 -12.79
C ILE A 181 15.31 4.88 -13.05
N LYS A 182 15.80 5.69 -13.99
CA LYS A 182 17.21 5.68 -14.41
C LYS A 182 17.99 6.91 -13.99
N ASN A 183 17.31 7.99 -13.61
CA ASN A 183 17.96 9.24 -13.27
C ASN A 183 18.05 9.42 -11.74
N ILE A 184 19.11 10.10 -11.30
CA ILE A 184 19.31 10.39 -9.87
C ILE A 184 18.27 11.38 -9.32
N GLY A 185 17.75 12.26 -10.20
CA GLY A 185 16.82 13.33 -9.83
C GLY A 185 15.48 12.82 -9.31
N ASP A 186 15.00 11.68 -9.82
CA ASP A 186 13.79 11.02 -9.36
C ASP A 186 13.94 10.53 -7.90
N TYR A 187 15.10 10.00 -7.53
CA TYR A 187 15.36 9.59 -6.14
C TYR A 187 15.49 10.79 -5.21
N GLN A 188 16.11 11.89 -5.67
CA GLN A 188 16.15 13.14 -4.92
C GLN A 188 14.76 13.75 -4.77
N HIS A 189 13.90 13.62 -5.78
CA HIS A 189 12.52 14.06 -5.71
C HIS A 189 11.73 13.26 -4.69
N LEU A 190 11.92 11.93 -4.63
CA LEU A 190 11.33 11.08 -3.59
C LEU A 190 11.74 11.51 -2.16
N GLU A 191 12.98 11.97 -1.99
CA GLU A 191 13.46 12.53 -0.71
C GLU A 191 12.83 13.90 -0.44
N PHE A 192 12.77 14.77 -1.44
CA PHE A 192 12.12 16.08 -1.36
C PHE A 192 10.63 15.99 -1.00
N THR A 193 9.91 15.00 -1.54
CA THR A 193 8.50 14.75 -1.20
C THR A 193 8.32 14.11 0.17
N GLY A 194 9.40 13.80 0.88
CA GLY A 194 9.37 13.18 2.21
C GLY A 194 8.95 11.71 2.18
N CYS A 195 8.99 11.04 1.03
CA CYS A 195 8.66 9.62 0.91
C CYS A 195 9.82 8.73 1.37
N VAL A 196 11.06 9.20 1.20
CA VAL A 196 12.26 8.46 1.55
C VAL A 196 13.25 9.33 2.31
N LYS A 197 14.19 8.67 2.98
CA LYS A 197 15.39 9.28 3.55
C LYS A 197 16.62 8.49 3.10
N TYR A 198 17.71 9.18 2.80
CA TYR A 198 18.98 8.51 2.53
C TYR A 198 19.62 8.00 3.83
N VAL A 199 20.16 6.79 3.79
CA VAL A 199 20.89 6.16 4.90
C VAL A 199 22.22 5.58 4.42
N ASP A 200 23.25 5.79 5.24
CA ASP A 200 24.55 5.19 5.03
C ASP A 200 24.56 3.72 5.47
N GLY A 201 25.20 2.90 4.64
CA GLY A 201 25.23 1.45 4.81
C GLY A 201 23.96 0.77 4.29
N TYR A 202 24.14 -0.35 3.59
CA TYR A 202 23.05 -1.21 3.18
C TYR A 202 23.40 -2.67 3.47
N LYS A 203 22.39 -3.44 3.89
CA LYS A 203 22.50 -4.89 3.99
C LYS A 203 22.48 -5.51 2.59
N PRO A 204 23.27 -6.55 2.31
CA PRO A 204 23.15 -7.30 1.06
C PRO A 204 21.71 -7.76 0.84
N ILE A 205 21.26 -7.75 -0.41
CA ILE A 205 19.87 -8.03 -0.79
C ILE A 205 19.37 -9.39 -0.27
N TRP A 206 20.23 -10.40 -0.36
CA TRP A 206 19.95 -11.75 0.11
C TRP A 206 19.78 -11.80 1.63
N TYR A 207 20.53 -10.98 2.38
CA TYR A 207 20.40 -10.92 3.82
C TYR A 207 19.05 -10.29 4.21
N THR A 208 18.60 -9.28 3.46
CA THR A 208 17.27 -8.69 3.66
C THR A 208 16.15 -9.68 3.34
N PHE A 209 16.27 -10.47 2.26
CA PHE A 209 15.31 -11.55 1.97
C PHE A 209 15.28 -12.62 3.07
N LEU A 210 16.44 -13.02 3.62
CA LEU A 210 16.48 -13.97 4.74
C LEU A 210 15.75 -13.43 5.97
N GLU A 211 16.01 -12.18 6.37
CA GLU A 211 15.30 -11.55 7.49
C GLU A 211 13.77 -11.54 7.26
N ASN A 212 13.37 -11.36 6.01
CA ASN A 212 11.97 -11.31 5.61
C ASN A 212 11.35 -12.68 5.30
N SER A 213 12.11 -13.77 5.30
CA SER A 213 11.65 -15.14 5.01
C SER A 213 12.08 -16.12 6.12
N PRO A 214 11.61 -15.92 7.37
CA PRO A 214 12.17 -16.59 8.55
C PRO A 214 12.02 -18.12 8.55
N LYS A 215 11.00 -18.67 7.87
CA LYS A 215 10.79 -20.13 7.76
C LYS A 215 11.82 -20.78 6.80
N ILE A 216 12.25 -20.06 5.76
CA ILE A 216 13.28 -20.51 4.82
C ILE A 216 14.66 -20.45 5.47
N VAL A 217 14.94 -19.39 6.27
CA VAL A 217 16.17 -19.29 7.07
C VAL A 217 16.36 -20.52 7.95
N LYS A 218 15.30 -20.99 8.61
CA LYS A 218 15.38 -22.21 9.44
C LYS A 218 15.83 -23.42 8.62
N GLN A 219 15.30 -23.61 7.42
CA GLN A 219 15.68 -24.75 6.56
C GLN A 219 17.13 -24.65 6.06
N TYR A 220 17.55 -23.48 5.58
CA TYR A 220 18.93 -23.28 5.12
C TYR A 220 19.95 -23.32 6.26
N SER A 221 19.64 -22.76 7.43
CA SER A 221 20.53 -22.83 8.60
C SER A 221 20.64 -24.26 9.16
N LEU A 222 19.57 -25.07 9.09
CA LEU A 222 19.60 -26.50 9.39
C LEU A 222 20.44 -27.29 8.36
N GLY A 223 20.36 -26.96 7.07
CA GLY A 223 21.17 -27.59 6.03
C GLY A 223 22.66 -27.20 6.07
N GLN A 224 22.96 -25.95 6.43
CA GLN A 224 24.34 -25.46 6.55
C GLN A 224 25.02 -25.82 7.87
N THR A 225 24.29 -25.98 8.98
CA THR A 225 24.89 -26.51 10.24
C THR A 225 25.39 -27.95 10.09
N MET A 226 24.75 -28.76 9.24
CA MET A 226 25.30 -30.07 8.83
C MET A 226 26.63 -29.96 8.06
N ASN A 227 26.78 -28.96 7.18
CA ASN A 227 28.01 -28.74 6.41
C ASN A 227 29.12 -28.02 7.22
N MET A 228 28.76 -27.12 8.15
CA MET A 228 29.72 -26.41 9.02
C MET A 228 30.35 -27.32 10.08
N THR A 229 29.66 -28.38 10.52
CA THR A 229 30.24 -29.39 11.42
C THR A 229 31.35 -30.20 10.73
N MET A 230 31.36 -30.25 9.38
CA MET A 230 32.37 -30.96 8.58
C MET A 230 33.49 -30.05 8.03
N MET A 231 33.40 -28.72 8.15
CA MET A 231 34.37 -27.77 7.60
C MET A 231 34.91 -26.75 8.62
N GLY A 232 35.17 -27.18 9.86
CA GLY A 232 36.10 -26.50 10.76
C GLY A 232 35.87 -25.00 10.96
N GLY A 233 34.75 -24.61 11.58
CA GLY A 233 34.68 -23.37 12.36
C GLY A 233 34.82 -22.04 11.59
N ALA A 234 34.34 -21.93 10.35
CA ALA A 234 34.13 -20.63 9.73
C ALA A 234 32.95 -19.91 10.42
N ARG A 235 33.18 -18.68 10.89
CA ARG A 235 32.16 -17.89 11.57
C ARG A 235 31.04 -17.44 10.59
N PRO A 236 29.80 -17.21 11.05
CA PRO A 236 28.66 -16.79 10.21
C PRO A 236 28.92 -15.48 9.42
N ASP A 237 29.86 -14.67 9.90
CA ASP A 237 30.27 -13.37 9.38
C ASP A 237 30.92 -13.42 7.99
N ILE A 238 31.49 -14.56 7.56
CA ILE A 238 32.13 -14.67 6.24
C ILE A 238 31.11 -14.67 5.10
N PHE A 239 29.87 -15.12 5.36
CA PHE A 239 28.81 -15.10 4.35
C PHE A 239 28.20 -13.70 4.17
N LEU A 240 28.37 -12.77 5.11
CA LEU A 240 27.75 -11.43 5.10
C LEU A 240 28.38 -10.43 4.11
N THR A 241 29.45 -10.80 3.40
CA THR A 241 30.21 -9.87 2.54
C THR A 241 30.19 -10.18 1.04
N SER A 242 29.70 -11.36 0.63
CA SER A 242 29.53 -11.67 -0.79
C SER A 242 28.24 -11.04 -1.32
N LYS A 243 28.32 -10.41 -2.51
CA LYS A 243 27.12 -9.98 -3.27
C LYS A 243 26.22 -11.17 -3.63
N GLU A 244 26.81 -12.37 -3.63
CA GLU A 244 26.21 -13.66 -3.94
C GLU A 244 25.95 -14.41 -2.63
N GLY A 245 24.71 -14.38 -2.16
CA GLY A 245 24.26 -15.14 -0.99
C GLY A 245 23.96 -16.60 -1.36
N PRO A 246 23.87 -17.52 -0.38
CA PRO A 246 23.83 -18.96 -0.61
C PRO A 246 22.59 -19.49 -1.35
N PHE A 247 21.57 -18.67 -1.57
CA PHE A 247 20.33 -19.02 -2.25
C PHE A 247 20.00 -18.09 -3.44
N ILE A 248 20.85 -17.09 -3.70
CA ILE A 248 20.62 -16.16 -4.83
C ILE A 248 20.79 -16.88 -6.17
N GLU A 249 21.72 -17.84 -6.24
CA GLU A 249 21.86 -18.70 -7.40
C GLU A 249 20.61 -19.56 -7.62
N ASP A 250 20.06 -20.15 -6.55
CA ASP A 250 18.81 -20.92 -6.60
C ASP A 250 17.64 -20.06 -7.10
N ILE A 251 17.47 -18.85 -6.56
CA ILE A 251 16.42 -17.91 -7.02
C ILE A 251 16.66 -17.49 -8.47
N ASN A 252 17.89 -17.14 -8.86
CA ASN A 252 18.19 -16.74 -10.24
C ASN A 252 17.94 -17.88 -11.24
N ASN A 253 18.19 -19.12 -10.84
CA ASN A 253 17.92 -20.31 -11.66
C ASN A 253 16.41 -20.54 -11.83
N LEU A 254 15.62 -20.32 -10.78
CA LEU A 254 14.16 -20.49 -10.81
C LEU A 254 13.46 -19.28 -11.45
N ILE A 255 14.02 -18.08 -11.31
CA ILE A 255 13.47 -16.81 -11.78
C ILE A 255 14.58 -15.95 -12.39
N PRO A 256 14.83 -16.07 -13.70
CA PRO A 256 15.91 -15.36 -14.38
C PRO A 256 15.82 -13.83 -14.30
N TRP A 257 14.61 -13.26 -14.28
CA TRP A 257 14.43 -11.80 -14.20
C TRP A 257 14.90 -11.24 -12.85
N PHE A 258 14.98 -12.06 -11.80
CA PHE A 258 15.42 -11.63 -10.48
C PHE A 258 16.87 -11.13 -10.49
N ALA A 259 17.73 -11.70 -11.33
CA ALA A 259 19.10 -11.23 -11.50
C ALA A 259 19.15 -9.76 -11.99
N GLU A 260 18.22 -9.37 -12.86
CA GLU A 260 18.11 -7.98 -13.34
C GLU A 260 17.61 -7.05 -12.23
N LEU A 261 16.65 -7.49 -11.41
CA LEU A 261 16.20 -6.74 -10.23
C LEU A 261 17.34 -6.54 -9.23
N VAL A 262 18.11 -7.59 -8.93
CA VAL A 262 19.28 -7.53 -8.04
C VAL A 262 20.31 -6.54 -8.57
N LYS A 263 20.60 -6.60 -9.88
CA LYS A 263 21.51 -5.66 -10.54
C LYS A 263 20.99 -4.22 -10.40
N PHE A 264 19.73 -3.99 -10.73
CA PHE A 264 19.10 -2.67 -10.64
C PHE A 264 19.13 -2.12 -9.20
N TRP A 265 18.89 -2.97 -8.19
CA TRP A 265 18.97 -2.59 -6.79
C TRP A 265 20.37 -2.08 -6.39
N TYR A 266 21.43 -2.78 -6.83
CA TYR A 266 22.80 -2.40 -6.48
C TYR A 266 23.35 -1.23 -7.30
N GLU A 267 22.87 -1.04 -8.53
CA GLU A 267 23.29 0.07 -9.38
C GLU A 267 22.52 1.36 -9.09
N SER A 268 21.36 1.28 -8.41
CA SER A 268 20.55 2.44 -8.05
C SER A 268 20.76 2.92 -6.61
N PRO A 269 20.31 4.16 -6.29
CA PRO A 269 20.23 4.64 -4.91
C PRO A 269 19.28 3.84 -3.99
N MET A 270 18.44 2.95 -4.53
CA MET A 270 17.41 2.24 -3.75
C MET A 270 17.98 1.45 -2.56
N LYS A 271 19.17 0.87 -2.72
CA LYS A 271 19.87 0.18 -1.64
C LYS A 271 20.11 1.07 -0.42
N ASN A 272 20.29 2.37 -0.64
CA ASN A 272 20.61 3.38 0.38
C ASN A 272 19.41 4.20 0.86
N ILE A 273 18.17 3.93 0.41
CA ILE A 273 17.01 4.70 0.89
C ILE A 273 16.14 3.88 1.85
N GLN A 274 15.64 4.52 2.90
CA GLN A 274 14.59 3.97 3.76
C GLN A 274 13.29 4.74 3.50
N LEU A 275 12.17 4.04 3.51
CA LEU A 275 10.86 4.66 3.43
C LEU A 275 10.51 5.37 4.74
N THR A 276 9.90 6.54 4.63
CA THR A 276 9.22 7.19 5.75
C THR A 276 7.85 6.54 5.97
N SER A 277 7.12 6.93 7.02
CA SER A 277 5.74 6.46 7.21
C SER A 277 4.82 6.80 6.04
N VAL A 278 4.99 7.99 5.44
CA VAL A 278 4.29 8.42 4.22
C VAL A 278 4.69 7.55 3.04
N GLY A 279 6.00 7.30 2.86
CA GLY A 279 6.49 6.41 1.81
C GLY A 279 5.94 4.98 1.91
N ILE A 280 5.88 4.42 3.12
CA ILE A 280 5.29 3.10 3.39
C ILE A 280 3.79 3.11 3.06
N CYS A 281 3.04 4.11 3.53
CA CYS A 281 1.61 4.22 3.26
C CYS A 281 1.31 4.26 1.76
N ILE A 282 2.04 5.08 1.01
CA ILE A 282 1.90 5.16 -0.45
C ILE A 282 2.27 3.82 -1.11
N ALA A 283 3.41 3.24 -0.73
CA ALA A 283 3.87 1.98 -1.29
C ALA A 283 2.90 0.81 -1.08
N VAL A 284 2.32 0.70 0.13
CA VAL A 284 1.34 -0.32 0.49
C VAL A 284 0.04 -0.13 -0.28
N ASN A 285 -0.44 1.11 -0.38
CA ASN A 285 -1.65 1.42 -1.15
C ASN A 285 -1.48 1.05 -2.63
N HIS A 286 -0.35 1.44 -3.21
CA HIS A 286 0.03 1.12 -4.59
C HIS A 286 0.14 -0.38 -4.84
N LEU A 287 0.77 -1.11 -3.91
CA LEU A 287 0.88 -2.56 -3.95
C LEU A 287 -0.49 -3.24 -3.94
N ASN A 288 -1.35 -2.82 -3.02
CA ASN A 288 -2.69 -3.35 -2.86
C ASN A 288 -3.53 -3.14 -4.12
N ILE A 289 -3.46 -1.98 -4.75
CA ILE A 289 -4.17 -1.70 -6.01
C ILE A 289 -3.66 -2.62 -7.13
N LYS A 290 -2.35 -2.65 -7.40
CA LYS A 290 -1.80 -3.45 -8.51
C LYS A 290 -1.91 -4.96 -8.31
N THR A 291 -1.99 -5.42 -7.06
CA THR A 291 -2.20 -6.85 -6.73
C THR A 291 -3.66 -7.22 -6.45
N SER A 292 -4.59 -6.26 -6.60
CA SER A 292 -6.02 -6.45 -6.29
C SER A 292 -6.26 -6.98 -4.87
N ASN A 293 -5.57 -6.39 -3.87
CA ASN A 293 -5.61 -6.72 -2.45
C ASN A 293 -5.22 -8.17 -2.09
N ARG A 294 -4.57 -8.92 -2.99
CA ARG A 294 -4.20 -10.32 -2.72
C ARG A 294 -3.12 -10.49 -1.66
N LEU A 295 -2.25 -9.48 -1.49
CA LEU A 295 -1.24 -9.48 -0.41
C LEU A 295 -1.78 -8.93 0.91
N ASN A 296 -2.93 -8.22 0.87
CA ASN A 296 -3.68 -7.63 2.00
C ASN A 296 -2.80 -7.17 3.17
N ILE A 297 -1.95 -6.18 2.93
CA ILE A 297 -1.00 -5.72 3.92
C ILE A 297 -1.68 -4.79 4.94
N ASP A 298 -1.58 -5.15 6.22
CA ASP A 298 -2.02 -4.32 7.33
C ASP A 298 -1.04 -3.16 7.58
N LEU A 299 -1.44 -1.96 7.15
CA LEU A 299 -0.69 -0.72 7.35
C LEU A 299 -0.55 -0.36 8.84
N GLU A 300 -1.56 -0.66 9.66
CA GLU A 300 -1.52 -0.38 11.09
C GLU A 300 -0.47 -1.24 11.80
N GLY A 301 -0.48 -2.54 11.54
CA GLY A 301 0.54 -3.44 12.04
C GLY A 301 1.96 -3.07 11.59
N LEU A 302 2.15 -2.44 10.44
CA LEU A 302 3.45 -1.97 9.98
C LEU A 302 3.93 -0.70 10.67
N LEU A 303 3.05 0.31 10.78
CA LEU A 303 3.41 1.63 11.31
C LEU A 303 3.44 1.68 12.84
N THR A 304 2.76 0.76 13.53
CA THR A 304 2.66 0.72 15.00
C THR A 304 3.59 -0.31 15.65
N LYS A 305 4.28 -1.16 14.87
CA LYS A 305 5.27 -2.11 15.40
C LYS A 305 6.32 -1.36 16.23
N THR A 306 6.41 -1.74 17.50
CA THR A 306 7.42 -1.21 18.43
C THR A 306 8.83 -1.53 17.96
N THR A 307 9.75 -0.62 18.20
CA THR A 307 11.17 -0.69 17.81
C THR A 307 11.87 -1.98 18.24
N SER A 308 11.38 -2.65 19.28
CA SER A 308 11.84 -3.95 19.75
C SER A 308 11.58 -5.10 18.76
N SER A 309 10.54 -5.06 17.93
CA SER A 309 10.33 -6.11 16.92
C SER A 309 11.33 -6.05 15.76
N TRP A 310 11.94 -4.88 15.54
CA TRP A 310 12.99 -4.67 14.53
C TRP A 310 14.41 -4.85 15.10
N MET A 311 14.59 -4.70 16.43
CA MET A 311 15.89 -4.72 17.10
C MET A 311 16.23 -6.02 17.86
N TYR A 312 15.35 -7.01 17.95
CA TYR A 312 15.61 -8.24 18.74
C TYR A 312 15.77 -9.53 17.92
N ASN A 313 16.07 -9.43 16.63
CA ASN A 313 16.58 -10.57 15.84
C ASN A 313 18.05 -10.30 15.40
N TYR A 314 18.91 -9.98 16.36
CA TYR A 314 20.37 -10.02 16.18
C TYR A 314 20.91 -11.37 16.63
#